data_AF-Q9LVV7-F1
#
_entry.id   AF-Q9LVV7-F1
#
_cell.length_a   1.000
_cell.length_b   1.000
_cell.length_c   1.000
_cell.angle_alpha   90.00
_cell.angle_beta   90.00
_cell.angle_gamma   90.00
#
_symmetry.space_group_name_H-M   'P 1'
#
loop_
_entity.id
_entity.type
_entity.pdbx_description
1 polymer ?
#
loop_
_entity_poly.entity_id
_entity_poly.type
_entity_poly.pdbx_seq_one_letter_code
_entity_poly.pdbx_strand_id
1 'polypeptide(L)'
;MPIILCGDWNGSKRGHVYKFLRSQGFVSSYDTAHRYTDSDAHKWVSHRNHRGNICAVDFIWLLNPNRYRKLLKTSWSEAVFGMFRYLLRRASLTAEDAFAFLKTDNDGDHITFMGFCETLRQLNLTGHCNGLTTKEIKDLWTQADIDGNGLLDYKEFQQRIWNQTWSEQRDAEDGEAKGNQEQTVGFSVKNAVLFPPEVEKGMWPENYSLSDHARLTVVFSPIRMPCSQLVS
;
A
#
# COMPACT_ATOMS: atom_id res chain seq x y z
N MET A 1 2.94 -5.35 -9.71
CA MET A 1 1.50 -5.53 -10.00
C MET A 1 0.84 -4.16 -9.92
N PRO A 2 0.09 -3.73 -10.94
CA PRO A 2 -0.68 -2.48 -10.85
C PRO A 2 -1.73 -2.60 -9.74
N ILE A 3 -1.89 -1.55 -8.96
CA ILE A 3 -2.90 -1.46 -7.89
C ILE A 3 -3.89 -0.36 -8.27
N ILE A 4 -5.17 -0.70 -8.23
CA ILE A 4 -6.28 0.21 -8.45
C ILE A 4 -7.09 0.26 -7.15
N LEU A 5 -7.23 1.45 -6.58
CA LEU A 5 -8.14 1.70 -5.45
C LEU A 5 -9.31 2.54 -5.95
N CYS A 6 -10.53 2.10 -5.66
CA CYS A 6 -11.77 2.80 -6.02
C CYS A 6 -12.59 3.05 -4.76
N GLY A 7 -13.27 4.19 -4.69
CA GLY A 7 -14.27 4.47 -3.67
C GLY A 7 -14.34 5.93 -3.27
N ASP A 8 -15.07 6.17 -2.17
CA ASP A 8 -15.36 7.49 -1.62
C ASP A 8 -14.16 8.11 -0.90
N TRP A 9 -13.12 8.51 -1.65
CA TRP A 9 -11.96 9.25 -1.14
C TRP A 9 -12.19 10.76 -1.14
N ASN A 10 -13.44 11.17 -0.92
CA ASN A 10 -13.89 12.55 -1.00
C ASN A 10 -13.16 13.43 0.02
N GLY A 11 -12.34 14.33 -0.49
CA GLY A 11 -11.52 15.21 0.32
C GLY A 11 -10.65 16.11 -0.53
N SER A 12 -10.09 17.15 0.10
CA SER A 12 -9.17 18.04 -0.59
C SER A 12 -7.76 17.43 -0.66
N LYS A 13 -6.90 17.97 -1.52
CA LYS A 13 -5.48 17.55 -1.60
C LYS A 13 -4.70 17.75 -0.29
N ARG A 14 -5.25 18.55 0.63
CA ARG A 14 -4.66 18.77 1.96
C ARG A 14 -4.93 17.63 2.93
N GLY A 15 -5.92 16.78 2.65
CA GLY A 15 -6.31 15.64 3.48
C GLY A 15 -5.17 14.64 3.66
N HIS A 16 -5.11 14.04 4.85
CA HIS A 16 -4.06 13.07 5.21
C HIS A 16 -4.01 11.88 4.25
N VAL A 17 -5.18 11.41 3.83
CA VAL A 17 -5.32 10.24 2.96
C VAL A 17 -4.80 10.52 1.55
N TYR A 18 -5.18 11.65 0.96
CA TYR A 18 -4.66 12.09 -0.34
C TYR A 18 -3.13 12.21 -0.32
N LYS A 19 -2.57 12.86 0.72
CA LYS A 19 -1.11 13.01 0.89
C LYS A 19 -0.40 11.67 1.05
N PHE A 20 -1.00 10.75 1.80
CA PHE A 20 -0.46 9.40 2.00
C PHE A 20 -0.41 8.61 0.68
N LEU A 21 -1.52 8.55 -0.07
CA LEU A 21 -1.56 7.83 -1.35
C LEU A 21 -0.53 8.39 -2.34
N ARG A 22 -0.41 9.72 -2.43
CA ARG A 22 0.62 10.39 -3.24
C ARG A 22 2.04 10.05 -2.77
N SER A 23 2.31 10.00 -1.47
CA SER A 23 3.65 9.65 -0.95
C SER A 23 4.04 8.20 -1.27
N GLN A 24 3.05 7.31 -1.40
CA GLN A 24 3.25 5.93 -1.86
C GLN A 24 3.39 5.80 -3.39
N GLY A 25 3.25 6.91 -4.14
CA GLY A 25 3.38 6.94 -5.59
C GLY A 25 2.09 6.69 -6.36
N PHE A 26 0.92 6.66 -5.70
CA PHE A 26 -0.36 6.59 -6.40
C PHE A 26 -0.65 7.90 -7.14
N VAL A 27 -1.32 7.76 -8.28
CA VAL A 27 -1.81 8.86 -9.11
C VAL A 27 -3.33 8.82 -9.16
N SER A 28 -3.97 9.96 -8.94
CA SER A 28 -5.42 10.10 -9.08
C SER A 28 -5.81 10.21 -10.55
N SER A 29 -6.82 9.44 -10.96
CA SER A 29 -7.41 9.53 -12.30
C SER A 29 -8.01 10.92 -12.54
N TYR A 30 -8.63 11.50 -11.50
CA TYR A 30 -9.25 12.82 -11.58
C TYR A 30 -8.21 13.91 -11.86
N ASP A 31 -7.08 13.89 -11.14
CA ASP A 31 -5.99 14.85 -11.35
C ASP A 31 -5.39 14.72 -12.74
N THR A 32 -5.24 13.48 -13.21
CA THR A 32 -4.68 13.17 -14.53
C THR A 32 -5.60 13.69 -15.64
N ALA A 33 -6.91 13.45 -15.53
CA ALA A 33 -7.89 13.85 -16.53
C ALA A 33 -8.11 15.37 -16.58
N HIS A 34 -8.14 16.03 -15.42
CA HIS A 34 -8.47 17.46 -15.33
C HIS A 34 -7.26 18.38 -15.21
N ARG A 35 -6.03 17.85 -15.29
CA ARG A 35 -4.78 18.57 -15.01
C ARG A 35 -4.85 19.36 -13.71
N TYR A 36 -5.54 18.80 -12.73
CA TYR A 36 -5.84 19.45 -11.47
C TYR A 36 -4.53 19.54 -10.68
N THR A 37 -4.05 20.74 -10.37
CA THR A 37 -2.72 20.96 -9.77
C THR A 37 -2.82 21.20 -8.26
N ASP A 38 -1.69 21.36 -7.57
CA ASP A 38 -1.68 21.65 -6.14
C ASP A 38 -2.14 23.08 -5.80
N SER A 39 -2.26 23.98 -6.78
CA SER A 39 -2.88 25.29 -6.57
C SER A 39 -4.39 25.18 -6.31
N ASP A 40 -5.02 24.10 -6.75
CA ASP A 40 -6.45 23.83 -6.53
C ASP A 40 -6.74 23.05 -5.23
N ALA A 41 -5.75 22.93 -4.34
CA ALA A 41 -5.81 22.07 -3.15
C ALA A 41 -6.94 22.36 -2.15
N HIS A 42 -7.72 23.43 -2.35
CA HIS A 42 -8.84 23.82 -1.49
C HIS A 42 -10.21 23.49 -2.09
N LYS A 43 -10.33 23.25 -3.40
CA LYS A 43 -11.66 23.04 -3.99
C LYS A 43 -12.12 21.60 -3.74
N TRP A 44 -13.34 21.50 -3.26
CA TRP A 44 -14.06 20.25 -3.13
C TRP A 44 -14.53 19.78 -4.51
N VAL A 45 -14.41 18.48 -4.79
CA VAL A 45 -14.85 17.87 -6.03
C VAL A 45 -16.20 17.19 -5.81
N SER A 46 -17.17 17.47 -6.68
CA SER A 46 -18.53 16.92 -6.63
C SER A 46 -19.11 16.84 -8.04
N HIS A 47 -20.16 16.04 -8.24
CA HIS A 47 -20.93 16.00 -9.48
C HIS A 47 -22.44 16.00 -9.23
N ARG A 48 -23.25 15.95 -10.30
CA ARG A 48 -24.71 15.79 -10.19
C ARG A 48 -25.15 14.41 -10.66
N ASN A 49 -26.02 13.77 -9.87
CA ASN A 49 -26.66 12.52 -10.28
C ASN A 49 -27.84 12.75 -11.25
N HIS A 50 -28.48 11.66 -11.72
CA HIS A 50 -29.65 11.73 -12.62
C HIS A 50 -30.84 12.57 -12.13
N ARG A 51 -30.93 12.86 -10.83
CA ARG A 51 -31.97 13.72 -10.24
C ARG A 51 -31.52 15.17 -10.07
N GLY A 52 -30.28 15.49 -10.49
CA GLY A 52 -29.68 16.81 -10.32
C GLY A 52 -29.11 17.08 -8.92
N ASN A 53 -29.12 16.10 -8.02
CA ASN A 53 -28.58 16.24 -6.68
C ASN A 53 -27.06 16.24 -6.72
N ILE A 54 -26.43 17.06 -5.85
CA ILE A 54 -24.98 17.08 -5.71
C ILE A 54 -24.54 15.84 -4.94
N CYS A 55 -23.64 15.06 -5.52
CA CYS A 55 -23.08 13.85 -4.94
C CYS A 55 -21.56 13.95 -4.83
N ALA A 56 -21.02 13.18 -3.89
CA ALA A 56 -19.59 12.98 -3.74
C ALA A 56 -19.07 12.13 -4.93
N VAL A 57 -17.76 12.20 -5.21
CA VAL A 57 -17.14 11.51 -6.35
C VAL A 57 -16.35 10.31 -5.86
N ASP A 58 -16.53 9.18 -6.54
CA ASP A 58 -15.63 8.04 -6.41
C ASP A 58 -14.30 8.35 -7.09
N PHE A 59 -13.20 8.36 -6.32
CA PHE A 59 -11.87 8.53 -6.89
C PHE A 59 -11.29 7.17 -7.28
N ILE A 60 -10.64 7.14 -8.44
CA ILE A 60 -9.81 6.02 -8.85
C ILE A 60 -8.35 6.42 -8.66
N TRP A 61 -7.65 5.67 -7.83
CA TRP A 61 -6.21 5.82 -7.60
C TRP A 61 -5.47 4.67 -8.25
N LEU A 62 -4.50 5.01 -9.09
CA LEU A 62 -3.66 4.06 -9.81
C LEU A 62 -2.22 4.14 -9.30
N LEU A 63 -1.69 3.01 -8.85
CA LEU A 63 -0.26 2.79 -8.74
C LEU A 63 0.14 1.85 -9.89
N ASN A 64 0.73 2.42 -10.94
CA ASN A 64 1.29 1.65 -12.04
C ASN A 64 2.82 1.66 -11.95
N PRO A 65 3.44 0.61 -11.38
CA PRO A 65 4.90 0.56 -11.26
C PRO A 65 5.52 0.34 -12.65
N ASN A 66 5.93 1.42 -13.33
CA ASN A 66 6.64 1.38 -14.62
C ASN A 66 8.07 0.83 -14.50
N ARG A 67 8.61 0.81 -13.28
CA ARG A 67 9.78 0.00 -12.94
C ARG A 67 9.21 -1.28 -12.36
N TYR A 68 9.66 -2.44 -12.85
CA TYR A 68 9.60 -3.64 -12.03
C TYR A 68 10.35 -3.31 -10.74
N ARG A 69 9.67 -2.81 -9.71
CA ARG A 69 10.18 -2.99 -8.36
C ARG A 69 10.23 -4.51 -8.22
N LYS A 70 11.36 -5.05 -7.75
CA LYS A 70 11.40 -6.39 -7.16
C LYS A 70 10.06 -6.57 -6.46
N LEU A 71 9.31 -7.62 -6.82
CA LEU A 71 8.06 -8.00 -6.16
C LEU A 71 8.23 -7.60 -4.71
N LEU A 72 7.33 -6.78 -4.12
CA LEU A 72 7.45 -6.40 -2.71
C LEU A 72 7.59 -7.70 -1.91
N LYS A 73 8.83 -8.11 -1.71
CA LYS A 73 9.31 -8.85 -0.58
C LYS A 73 9.59 -7.80 0.50
N THR A 74 8.72 -6.81 0.65
CA THR A 74 8.38 -6.44 2.01
C THR A 74 7.54 -7.60 2.49
N SER A 75 8.19 -8.55 3.14
CA SER A 75 7.53 -9.70 3.71
C SER A 75 6.32 -9.20 4.49
N TRP A 76 5.18 -9.90 4.41
CA TRP A 76 4.04 -9.63 5.28
C TRP A 76 4.52 -9.47 6.75
N SER A 77 5.60 -10.16 7.13
CA SER A 77 6.27 -9.99 8.41
C SER A 77 6.87 -8.61 8.66
N GLU A 78 7.49 -7.97 7.67
CA GLU A 78 8.04 -6.61 7.80
C GLU A 78 6.94 -5.59 8.05
N ALA A 79 5.78 -5.75 7.39
CA ALA A 79 4.62 -4.90 7.63
C ALA A 79 4.10 -5.08 9.08
N VAL A 80 4.03 -6.33 9.55
CA VAL A 80 3.63 -6.63 10.93
C VAL A 80 4.66 -6.12 11.94
N PHE A 81 5.96 -6.30 11.72
CA PHE A 81 7.03 -5.75 12.58
C PHE A 81 7.02 -4.22 12.58
N GLY A 82 6.74 -3.59 11.43
CA GLY A 82 6.57 -2.15 11.34
C GLY A 82 5.40 -1.62 12.18
N MET A 83 4.25 -2.30 12.12
CA MET A 83 3.07 -1.99 12.94
C MET A 83 3.35 -2.23 14.43
N PHE A 84 3.98 -3.36 14.76
CA PHE A 84 4.37 -3.71 16.12
C PHE A 84 5.31 -2.66 16.73
N ARG A 85 6.36 -2.26 16.00
CA ARG A 85 7.26 -1.17 16.38
C ARG A 85 6.54 0.15 16.58
N TYR A 86 5.62 0.51 15.68
CA TYR A 86 4.85 1.74 15.81
C TYR A 86 4.04 1.76 17.11
N LEU A 87 3.43 0.64 17.48
CA LEU A 87 2.66 0.52 18.73
C LEU A 87 3.56 0.67 19.97
N LEU A 88 4.75 0.05 19.97
CA LEU A 88 5.73 0.19 21.06
C LEU A 88 6.22 1.65 21.20
N ARG A 89 6.52 2.32 20.08
CA ARG A 89 6.92 3.73 20.08
C ARG A 89 5.79 4.68 20.48
N ARG A 90 4.54 4.35 20.15
CA ARG A 90 3.37 5.15 20.57
C ARG A 90 3.16 5.10 22.08
N ALA A 91 3.62 4.05 22.74
CA ALA A 91 3.69 3.96 24.20
C ALA A 91 4.93 4.67 24.79
N SER A 92 5.68 5.43 23.98
CA SER A 92 6.90 6.17 24.37
C SER A 92 8.03 5.28 24.92
N LEU A 93 8.04 4.00 24.56
CA LEU A 93 9.11 3.07 24.97
C LEU A 93 10.39 3.32 24.16
N THR A 94 11.54 3.25 24.84
CA THR A 94 12.86 3.15 24.20
C THR A 94 13.08 1.73 23.64
N ALA A 95 14.21 1.50 22.97
CA ALA A 95 14.54 0.17 22.44
C ALA A 95 14.70 -0.83 23.59
N GLU A 96 15.36 -0.37 24.65
CA GLU A 96 15.65 -1.10 25.87
C GLU A 96 14.36 -1.39 26.65
N ASP A 97 13.49 -0.38 26.82
CA ASP A 97 12.20 -0.57 27.50
C ASP A 97 11.28 -1.52 26.72
N ALA A 98 11.27 -1.40 25.39
CA ALA A 98 10.51 -2.29 24.53
C ALA A 98 11.04 -3.73 24.62
N PHE A 99 12.36 -3.91 24.56
CA PHE A 99 12.96 -5.24 24.73
C PHE A 99 12.61 -5.83 26.09
N ALA A 100 12.75 -5.06 27.17
CA ALA A 100 12.37 -5.49 28.52
C ALA A 100 10.88 -5.86 28.63
N PHE A 101 10.00 -5.08 28.02
CA PHE A 101 8.57 -5.34 27.98
C PHE A 101 8.23 -6.69 27.31
N LEU A 102 8.97 -7.08 26.26
CA LEU A 102 8.78 -8.36 25.58
C LEU A 102 9.31 -9.58 26.37
N LYS A 103 10.16 -9.38 27.38
CA LYS A 103 10.72 -10.48 28.18
C LYS A 103 9.74 -11.06 29.21
N THR A 104 8.62 -10.39 29.48
CA THR A 104 7.55 -10.84 30.39
C THR A 104 8.10 -11.49 31.68
N ASP A 105 8.90 -10.73 32.43
CA ASP A 105 9.53 -11.10 33.71
C ASP A 105 10.54 -12.26 33.68
N ASN A 106 11.04 -12.66 32.51
CA ASN A 106 12.18 -13.57 32.41
C ASN A 106 13.48 -12.80 32.74
N ASP A 107 14.22 -13.25 33.76
CA ASP A 107 15.53 -12.69 34.16
C ASP A 107 16.62 -12.89 33.08
N GLY A 108 16.34 -13.64 32.01
CA GLY A 108 17.24 -13.82 30.89
C GLY A 108 17.40 -12.57 30.02
N ASP A 109 18.50 -12.50 29.27
CA ASP A 109 18.76 -11.43 28.28
C ASP A 109 18.16 -11.74 26.90
N HIS A 110 17.02 -12.42 26.87
CA HIS A 110 16.36 -12.85 25.64
C HIS A 110 14.83 -12.85 25.79
N ILE A 111 14.16 -12.67 24.67
CA ILE A 111 12.71 -12.80 24.53
C ILE A 111 12.40 -14.26 24.20
N THR A 112 11.34 -14.80 24.81
CA THR A 112 10.83 -16.14 24.50
C THR A 112 9.65 -16.06 23.54
N PHE A 113 9.33 -17.16 22.85
CA PHE A 113 8.14 -17.22 21.99
C PHE A 113 6.86 -16.86 22.75
N MET A 114 6.76 -17.28 24.02
CA MET A 114 5.62 -16.95 24.87
C MET A 114 5.55 -15.45 25.18
N GLY A 115 6.68 -14.83 25.54
CA GLY A 115 6.75 -13.39 25.76
C GLY A 115 6.33 -12.60 24.51
N PHE A 116 6.82 -13.01 23.34
CA PHE A 116 6.44 -12.41 22.06
C PHE A 116 4.93 -12.53 21.76
N CYS A 117 4.34 -13.72 21.95
CA CYS A 117 2.90 -13.92 21.77
C CYS A 117 2.06 -13.05 22.71
N GLU A 118 2.48 -12.97 23.97
CA GLU A 118 1.81 -12.20 25.00
C GLU A 118 1.86 -10.70 24.69
N THR A 119 3.00 -10.17 24.23
CA THR A 119 3.10 -8.78 23.78
C THR A 119 2.19 -8.50 22.58
N LEU A 120 2.16 -9.38 21.57
CA LEU A 120 1.24 -9.22 20.43
C LEU A 120 -0.23 -9.17 20.87
N ARG A 121 -0.59 -9.96 21.90
CA ARG A 121 -1.93 -9.96 22.48
C ARG A 121 -2.21 -8.65 23.22
N GLN A 122 -1.28 -8.18 24.06
CA GLN A 122 -1.40 -6.92 24.79
C GLN A 122 -1.50 -5.70 23.87
N LEU A 123 -0.87 -5.76 22.69
CA LEU A 123 -0.95 -4.72 21.66
C LEU A 123 -2.17 -4.87 20.73
N ASN A 124 -3.10 -5.79 21.03
CA ASN A 124 -4.29 -6.09 20.21
C ASN A 124 -3.95 -6.44 18.75
N LEU A 125 -2.85 -7.15 18.52
CA LEU A 125 -2.49 -7.69 17.21
C LEU A 125 -2.95 -9.14 17.02
N THR A 126 -3.34 -9.83 18.10
CA THR A 126 -3.90 -11.19 18.07
C THR A 126 -4.97 -11.37 19.15
N GLY A 127 -5.72 -12.49 19.10
CA GLY A 127 -6.76 -12.84 20.08
C GLY A 127 -8.19 -12.45 19.70
N HIS A 128 -8.42 -11.94 18.49
CA HIS A 128 -9.74 -11.58 17.96
C HIS A 128 -9.91 -12.02 16.49
N CYS A 129 -11.14 -11.98 15.96
CA CYS A 129 -11.48 -12.51 14.63
C CYS A 129 -10.65 -11.95 13.46
N ASN A 130 -10.15 -10.72 13.58
CA ASN A 130 -9.32 -10.05 12.57
C ASN A 130 -7.81 -10.00 12.95
N GLY A 131 -7.39 -10.79 13.93
CA GLY A 131 -6.03 -10.74 14.49
C GLY A 131 -5.12 -11.81 13.88
N LEU A 132 -3.82 -11.68 14.12
CA LEU A 132 -2.82 -12.66 13.67
C LEU A 132 -3.18 -14.06 14.20
N THR A 133 -3.19 -15.04 13.31
CA THR A 133 -3.41 -16.44 13.64
C THR A 133 -2.16 -17.04 14.30
N THR A 134 -2.32 -18.16 15.01
CA THR A 134 -1.17 -18.86 15.62
C THR A 134 -0.12 -19.29 14.60
N LYS A 135 -0.53 -19.62 13.37
CA LYS A 135 0.39 -19.97 12.28
C LYS A 135 1.22 -18.76 11.85
N GLU A 136 0.55 -17.64 11.63
CA GLU A 136 1.18 -16.37 11.28
C GLU A 136 2.15 -15.88 12.35
N ILE A 137 1.82 -16.03 13.64
CA ILE A 137 2.72 -15.68 14.75
C ILE A 137 3.97 -16.56 14.77
N LYS A 138 3.83 -17.87 14.50
CA LYS A 138 4.99 -18.76 14.36
C LYS A 138 5.87 -18.36 13.17
N ASP A 139 5.26 -18.01 12.04
CA ASP A 139 6.00 -17.57 10.86
C ASP A 139 6.75 -16.24 11.11
N LEU A 140 6.20 -15.33 11.92
CA LEU A 140 6.90 -14.13 12.38
C LEU A 140 8.08 -14.48 13.28
N TRP A 141 7.86 -15.39 14.23
CA TRP A 141 8.89 -15.82 15.17
C TRP A 141 10.11 -16.39 14.44
N THR A 142 9.90 -17.34 13.53
CA THR A 142 10.98 -17.95 12.73
C THR A 142 11.72 -16.95 11.85
N GLN A 143 11.13 -15.80 11.51
CA GLN A 143 11.81 -14.75 10.77
C GLN A 143 12.58 -13.78 11.66
N ALA A 144 12.18 -13.66 12.93
CA ALA A 144 12.79 -12.79 13.90
C ALA A 144 14.02 -13.43 14.56
N ASP A 145 13.94 -14.74 14.83
CA ASP A 145 15.02 -15.63 15.27
C ASP A 145 15.92 -15.97 14.07
N ILE A 146 17.04 -15.26 13.93
CA ILE A 146 17.90 -15.32 12.74
C ILE A 146 18.77 -16.56 12.77
N ASP A 147 19.27 -16.93 13.94
CA ASP A 147 20.16 -18.08 14.12
C ASP A 147 19.40 -19.41 14.34
N GLY A 148 18.08 -19.34 14.60
CA GLY A 148 17.20 -20.49 14.76
C GLY A 148 17.36 -21.18 16.13
N ASN A 149 17.88 -20.47 17.13
CA ASN A 149 18.15 -21.02 18.46
C ASN A 149 16.88 -21.12 19.34
N GLY A 150 15.76 -20.56 18.88
CA GLY A 150 14.47 -20.59 19.59
C GLY A 150 14.30 -19.51 20.66
N LEU A 151 15.23 -18.57 20.74
CA LEU A 151 15.23 -17.38 21.60
C LEU A 151 15.48 -16.15 20.71
N LEU A 152 15.07 -14.98 21.18
CA LEU A 152 15.29 -13.74 20.43
C LEU A 152 16.12 -12.77 21.28
N ASP A 153 17.38 -12.59 20.90
CA ASP A 153 18.32 -11.74 21.63
C ASP A 153 18.14 -10.25 21.30
N TYR A 154 18.86 -9.38 22.01
CA TYR A 154 18.74 -7.94 21.78
C TYR A 154 19.19 -7.51 20.37
N LYS A 155 20.18 -8.19 19.80
CA LYS A 155 20.72 -7.88 18.47
C LYS A 155 19.72 -8.28 17.38
N GLU A 156 19.06 -9.42 17.52
CA GLU A 156 18.00 -9.88 16.63
C GLU A 156 16.75 -9.00 16.74
N PHE A 157 16.35 -8.65 17.96
CA PHE A 157 15.30 -7.66 18.21
C PHE A 157 15.61 -6.34 17.50
N GLN A 158 16.83 -5.84 17.67
CA GLN A 158 17.23 -4.60 17.02
C GLN A 158 17.19 -4.71 15.50
N GLN A 159 17.66 -5.80 14.91
CA GLN A 159 17.72 -5.95 13.46
C GLN A 159 16.35 -6.17 12.81
N ARG A 160 15.46 -6.94 13.43
CA ARG A 160 14.20 -7.37 12.82
C ARG A 160 13.00 -6.56 13.24
N ILE A 161 13.00 -6.05 14.47
CA ILE A 161 11.84 -5.40 15.08
C ILE A 161 12.07 -3.90 15.26
N TRP A 162 13.23 -3.49 15.77
CA TRP A 162 13.45 -2.10 16.17
C TRP A 162 14.00 -1.19 15.06
N ASN A 163 15.11 -1.60 14.43
CA ASN A 163 15.84 -0.76 13.49
C ASN A 163 15.07 -0.63 12.17
N GLN A 164 15.13 0.57 11.61
CA GLN A 164 14.56 0.84 10.30
C GLN A 164 15.63 0.58 9.26
N THR A 165 16.00 -0.69 9.06
CA THR A 165 16.83 -1.05 7.90
C THR A 165 15.94 -1.12 6.68
N TRP A 166 15.43 0.05 6.27
CA TRP A 166 15.24 0.31 4.87
C TRP A 166 16.63 0.31 4.25
N SER A 167 17.02 -0.82 3.65
CA SER A 167 18.15 -0.82 2.73
C SER A 167 17.71 -0.07 1.46
N GLU A 168 17.75 1.25 1.51
CA GLU A 168 17.77 2.14 0.35
C GLU A 168 19.21 2.38 -0.16
N GLN A 169 20.19 1.64 0.37
CA GLN A 169 21.60 1.73 -0.03
C GLN A 169 22.15 0.38 -0.45
N ARG A 170 21.79 -0.05 -1.67
CA ARG A 170 22.62 -0.86 -2.59
C ARG A 170 22.31 -0.55 -4.06
N ASP A 171 21.89 0.68 -4.37
CA ASP A 171 21.58 1.09 -5.75
C ASP A 171 22.64 2.06 -6.33
N ALA A 172 23.83 2.10 -5.74
CA ALA A 172 24.94 2.94 -6.19
C ALA A 172 26.19 2.09 -6.43
N GLU A 173 26.17 1.35 -7.54
CA GLU A 173 27.30 1.04 -8.40
C GLU A 173 26.81 0.03 -9.42
N ASP A 174 26.48 0.49 -10.63
CA ASP A 174 26.31 -0.43 -11.74
C ASP A 174 26.93 0.16 -13.00
N GLY A 175 27.96 -0.54 -13.47
CA GLY A 175 28.71 -0.21 -14.68
C GLY A 175 27.86 -0.44 -15.92
N GLU A 176 28.09 0.38 -16.94
CA GLU A 176 27.46 0.23 -18.26
C GLU A 176 27.79 -1.14 -18.87
N ALA A 177 26.83 -2.05 -18.86
CA ALA A 177 26.84 -3.24 -19.70
C ALA A 177 25.62 -3.26 -20.63
N LYS A 178 25.87 -3.36 -21.93
CA LYS A 178 24.88 -3.42 -23.01
C LYS A 178 24.05 -4.71 -22.93
N GLY A 179 22.78 -4.62 -22.53
CA GLY A 179 21.84 -5.75 -22.44
C GLY A 179 20.62 -5.61 -23.37
N ASN A 180 20.23 -6.71 -24.01
CA ASN A 180 19.13 -6.83 -24.97
C ASN A 180 17.77 -6.36 -24.40
N GLN A 181 17.02 -5.56 -25.15
CA GLN A 181 15.66 -5.12 -24.80
C GLN A 181 14.65 -6.26 -24.90
N GLU A 182 14.28 -6.85 -23.77
CA GLU A 182 13.13 -7.75 -23.68
C GLU A 182 11.83 -6.94 -23.88
N GLN A 183 10.93 -7.38 -24.76
CA GLN A 183 9.67 -6.69 -25.07
C GLN A 183 8.51 -7.35 -24.34
N THR A 184 7.68 -6.57 -23.64
CA THR A 184 6.43 -7.03 -23.01
C THR A 184 5.21 -6.53 -23.79
N VAL A 185 4.05 -7.17 -23.56
CA VAL A 185 2.77 -6.76 -24.15
C VAL A 185 2.03 -5.87 -23.14
N GLY A 186 1.85 -4.60 -23.50
CA GLY A 186 0.94 -3.68 -22.84
C GLY A 186 -0.38 -3.55 -23.58
N PHE A 187 -1.29 -2.74 -23.04
CA PHE A 187 -2.56 -2.41 -23.69
C PHE A 187 -2.67 -0.90 -23.87
N SER A 188 -2.97 -0.47 -25.10
CA SER A 188 -3.43 0.89 -25.37
C SER A 188 -4.95 0.89 -25.48
N VAL A 189 -5.59 1.96 -24.99
CA VAL A 189 -7.02 2.17 -25.18
C VAL A 189 -7.26 2.62 -26.62
N LYS A 190 -8.02 1.85 -27.40
CA LYS A 190 -8.49 2.24 -28.73
C LYS A 190 -9.79 3.03 -28.68
N ASN A 191 -10.70 2.61 -27.81
CA ASN A 191 -12.00 3.25 -27.66
C ASN A 191 -12.48 3.08 -26.22
N ALA A 192 -13.18 4.08 -25.70
CA ALA A 192 -13.84 4.03 -24.41
C ALA A 192 -15.12 4.86 -24.52
N VAL A 193 -16.27 4.22 -24.32
CA VAL A 193 -17.59 4.87 -24.46
C VAL A 193 -18.49 4.53 -23.29
N LEU A 194 -19.22 5.52 -22.80
CA LEU A 194 -20.28 5.32 -21.82
C LEU A 194 -21.61 5.03 -22.51
N PHE A 195 -22.41 4.17 -21.90
CA PHE A 195 -23.77 3.90 -22.31
C PHE A 195 -24.73 4.19 -21.16
N PRO A 196 -25.83 4.92 -21.42
CA PRO A 196 -26.25 5.45 -22.73
C PRO A 196 -25.47 6.72 -23.13
N PRO A 197 -25.29 7.05 -24.43
CA PRO A 197 -24.33 8.06 -24.89
C PRO A 197 -24.55 9.48 -24.33
N GLU A 198 -25.77 9.80 -23.92
CA GLU A 198 -26.13 11.08 -23.32
C GLU A 198 -25.34 11.35 -22.03
N VAL A 199 -24.95 10.30 -21.30
CA VAL A 199 -24.23 10.41 -20.02
C VAL A 199 -22.81 10.94 -20.21
N GLU A 200 -22.21 10.81 -21.41
CA GLU A 200 -20.93 11.44 -21.73
C GLU A 200 -21.01 12.97 -21.72
N LYS A 201 -22.22 13.52 -21.88
CA LYS A 201 -22.52 14.96 -21.80
C LYS A 201 -23.05 15.37 -20.43
N GLY A 202 -23.02 14.48 -19.44
CA GLY A 202 -23.62 14.70 -18.12
C GLY A 202 -25.16 14.75 -18.14
N MET A 203 -25.78 14.20 -19.19
CA MET A 203 -27.23 14.15 -19.35
C MET A 203 -27.73 12.74 -19.07
N TRP A 204 -28.93 12.63 -18.51
CA TRP A 204 -29.50 11.35 -18.10
C TRP A 204 -30.83 11.12 -18.81
N PRO A 205 -31.11 9.89 -19.29
CA PRO A 205 -32.44 9.55 -19.81
C PRO A 205 -33.52 9.70 -18.74
N GLU A 206 -34.77 9.93 -19.16
CA GLU A 206 -35.91 10.14 -18.24
C GLU A 206 -36.15 8.95 -17.29
N ASN A 207 -35.93 7.72 -17.75
CA ASN A 207 -36.13 6.49 -16.98
C ASN A 207 -34.83 5.88 -16.46
N TYR A 208 -33.83 6.71 -16.12
CA TYR A 208 -32.53 6.22 -15.68
C TYR A 208 -32.54 5.73 -14.23
N SER A 209 -31.96 4.54 -13.98
CA SER A 209 -32.02 3.87 -12.67
C SER A 209 -30.69 3.70 -11.96
N LEU A 210 -29.56 3.98 -12.63
CA LEU A 210 -28.21 3.72 -12.10
C LEU A 210 -27.60 4.91 -11.35
N SER A 211 -28.43 5.76 -10.76
CA SER A 211 -27.98 6.95 -10.03
C SER A 211 -27.12 7.91 -10.88
N ASP A 212 -25.82 7.93 -10.60
CA ASP A 212 -24.75 8.72 -11.18
C ASP A 212 -23.72 7.82 -11.87
N HIS A 213 -24.01 6.52 -12.00
CA HIS A 213 -23.18 5.56 -12.70
C HIS A 213 -23.69 5.33 -14.11
N ALA A 214 -22.77 4.97 -15.02
CA ALA A 214 -23.08 4.55 -16.37
C ALA A 214 -22.21 3.36 -16.78
N ARG A 215 -22.67 2.59 -17.75
CA ARG A 215 -21.93 1.43 -18.23
C ARG A 215 -20.79 1.91 -19.12
N LEU A 216 -19.54 1.62 -18.73
CA LEU A 216 -18.36 1.89 -19.55
C LEU A 216 -18.00 0.64 -20.39
N THR A 217 -17.82 0.84 -21.69
CA THR A 217 -17.24 -0.18 -22.60
C THR A 217 -15.90 0.33 -23.11
N VAL A 218 -14.83 -0.44 -22.89
CA VAL A 218 -13.48 -0.10 -23.32
C VAL A 218 -12.93 -1.16 -24.26
N VAL A 219 -12.39 -0.72 -25.40
CA VAL A 219 -11.69 -1.56 -26.37
C VAL A 219 -10.20 -1.28 -26.25
N PHE A 220 -9.43 -2.33 -26.00
CA PHE A 220 -7.97 -2.26 -25.90
C PHE A 220 -7.32 -2.84 -27.16
N SER A 221 -6.13 -2.36 -27.51
CA SER A 221 -5.22 -3.07 -28.42
C SER A 221 -3.90 -3.41 -27.75
N PRO A 222 -3.31 -4.56 -28.07
CA PRO A 222 -1.99 -4.89 -27.60
C PRO A 222 -0.96 -3.92 -28.19
N ILE A 223 -0.03 -3.47 -27.36
CA ILE A 223 1.15 -2.70 -27.76
C ILE A 223 2.39 -3.39 -27.24
N ARG A 224 3.51 -3.25 -27.95
CA ARG A 224 4.80 -3.69 -27.40
C ARG A 224 5.40 -2.58 -26.58
N MET A 225 5.80 -2.91 -25.36
CA MET A 225 6.47 -1.98 -24.46
C MET A 225 7.86 -2.53 -24.15
N PRO A 226 8.90 -1.69 -24.17
CA PRO A 226 10.23 -2.11 -23.73
C PRO A 226 10.18 -2.43 -22.24
N CYS A 227 10.66 -3.62 -21.87
CA CYS A 227 10.91 -3.97 -20.49
C CYS A 227 12.26 -3.38 -20.09
N SER A 228 12.28 -2.45 -19.13
CA SER A 228 13.53 -2.13 -18.44
C SER A 228 13.85 -3.31 -17.53
N GLN A 229 14.77 -4.19 -17.95
CA GLN A 229 15.35 -5.15 -17.03
C GLN A 229 16.04 -4.36 -15.90
N LEU A 230 15.75 -4.73 -14.65
CA LEU A 230 16.66 -4.42 -13.57
C LEU A 230 17.89 -5.31 -13.78
N VAL A 231 19.05 -4.68 -13.95
CA VAL A 231 20.34 -5.36 -13.81
C VAL A 231 20.38 -5.94 -12.39
N SER A 232 20.81 -7.21 -12.27
CA SER A 232 20.73 -7.99 -11.03
C SER A 232 21.79 -7.59 -10.01
#